data_AF-A0AAU5X8V8-F1
#
_entry.id   AF-A0AAU5X8V8-F1
#
_cell.length_a   1.000
_cell.length_b   1.000
_cell.length_c   1.000
_cell.angle_alpha   90.00
_cell.angle_beta   90.00
_cell.angle_gamma   90.00
#
_symmetry.space_group_name_H-M   'P 1'
#
loop_
_entity.id
_entity.type
_entity.pdbx_description
1 polymer ?
#
loop_
_entity_poly.entity_id
_entity_poly.type
_entity_poly.pdbx_seq_one_letter_code
_entity_poly.pdbx_strand_id
1 'polypeptide(L)'
;MTEDAPLEDLIQEGRLSPSVPARIGRHDVLVEAGPIGTSVYRIRGERVLTVRGNRGYREEIVAALLDAVDDLADADDLGSVVRLRPIEVPGFALDRAALLGPGHTDFFKNTPLADRGMQVIPVHRSEAVDGEECAAFWPGVIGKNLAIRHLDWTREPSPRADVRRLDDGEGGLYRRRGSRRSPKPGLVKAEIVLKHDLPGLLDGVRLSVMDVRGHDLRVHREWDRLRGTLRVPGEAEVVDVDVPRLSAWDVFGPLFAGAAFDAAALAAASASPPEDMLEMRVNDEGRRRYDSEAHPASLEECLEWLRALCPTNGNFLVFCGKSGGCLQMMWQSESESQEPRLWLETPELEHRRSRGRHVTLDEAERMITVLAREDRVAVDDLGDLEHVPF
;
A
#
# COMPACT_ATOMS: atom_id res chain seq x y z
N MET A 1 -23.13 38.25 -11.28
CA MET A 1 -21.83 38.63 -10.67
C MET A 1 -20.96 39.10 -11.80
N THR A 2 -20.36 40.26 -11.66
CA THR A 2 -19.54 40.89 -12.70
C THR A 2 -18.21 40.13 -12.82
N GLU A 3 -17.87 39.67 -14.02
CA GLU A 3 -16.56 39.07 -14.35
C GLU A 3 -15.37 40.00 -14.02
N ASP A 4 -15.66 41.29 -13.79
CA ASP A 4 -14.71 42.39 -13.57
C ASP A 4 -14.41 42.70 -12.09
N ALA A 5 -14.89 41.91 -11.13
CA ALA A 5 -14.54 42.13 -9.73
C ALA A 5 -13.02 41.91 -9.49
N PRO A 6 -12.35 42.77 -8.70
CA PRO A 6 -10.95 42.56 -8.31
C PRO A 6 -10.74 41.16 -7.73
N LEU A 7 -9.60 40.52 -8.04
CA LEU A 7 -9.31 39.18 -7.55
C LEU A 7 -9.26 39.13 -6.02
N GLU A 8 -8.85 40.22 -5.37
CA GLU A 8 -8.87 40.39 -3.92
C GLU A 8 -10.29 40.24 -3.36
N ASP A 9 -11.29 40.84 -4.00
CA ASP A 9 -12.68 40.76 -3.57
C ASP A 9 -13.23 39.34 -3.76
N LEU A 10 -12.88 38.70 -4.88
CA LEU A 10 -13.27 37.31 -5.17
C LEU A 10 -12.64 36.30 -4.19
N ILE A 11 -11.42 36.56 -3.69
CA ILE A 11 -10.79 35.73 -2.66
C ILE A 11 -11.57 35.78 -1.35
N GLN A 12 -12.12 36.95 -1.00
CA GLN A 12 -12.86 37.17 0.26
C GLN A 12 -14.30 36.65 0.21
N GLU A 13 -14.86 36.41 -0.97
CA GLU A 13 -16.26 36.03 -1.13
C GLU A 13 -16.59 34.72 -0.40
N GLY A 14 -17.56 34.79 0.51
CA GLY A 14 -18.02 33.62 1.28
C GLY A 14 -17.06 33.12 2.36
N ARG A 15 -15.98 33.84 2.65
CA ARG A 15 -15.01 33.47 3.70
C ARG A 15 -15.42 33.98 5.07
N LEU A 16 -15.15 33.17 6.11
CA LEU A 16 -15.44 33.53 7.51
C LEU A 16 -14.39 34.46 8.11
N SER A 17 -13.16 34.42 7.60
CA SER A 17 -12.04 35.21 8.10
C SER A 17 -11.47 36.05 6.98
N PRO A 18 -11.22 37.35 7.19
CA PRO A 18 -10.66 38.20 6.16
C PRO A 18 -9.21 37.78 5.89
N SER A 19 -8.84 37.68 4.61
CA SER A 19 -7.42 37.63 4.24
C SER A 19 -6.78 39.02 4.40
N VAL A 20 -5.57 39.09 4.94
CA VAL A 20 -4.85 40.33 5.26
C VAL A 20 -3.60 40.44 4.39
N PRO A 21 -3.29 41.60 3.79
CA PRO A 21 -2.03 41.80 3.08
C PRO A 21 -0.82 41.55 3.98
N ALA A 22 0.15 40.81 3.45
CA ALA A 22 1.41 40.50 4.11
C ALA A 22 2.53 40.33 3.08
N ARG A 23 3.75 40.12 3.58
CA ARG A 23 4.91 39.80 2.76
C ARG A 23 5.60 38.56 3.29
N ILE A 24 5.71 37.53 2.44
CA ILE A 24 6.39 36.26 2.77
C ILE A 24 7.57 36.10 1.81
N GLY A 25 8.79 36.17 2.36
CA GLY A 25 10.00 36.25 1.55
C GLY A 25 9.98 37.47 0.62
N ARG A 26 10.05 37.24 -0.70
CA ARG A 26 9.96 38.30 -1.72
C ARG A 26 8.55 38.51 -2.28
N HIS A 27 7.57 37.76 -1.81
CA HIS A 27 6.22 37.75 -2.37
C HIS A 27 5.28 38.63 -1.55
N ASP A 28 4.59 39.55 -2.22
CA ASP A 28 3.42 40.23 -1.67
C ASP A 28 2.22 39.27 -1.79
N VAL A 29 1.55 39.02 -0.67
CA VAL A 29 0.53 37.98 -0.53
C VAL A 29 -0.64 38.45 0.32
N LEU A 30 -1.76 37.73 0.23
CA LEU A 30 -2.84 37.81 1.20
C LEU A 30 -2.80 36.56 2.09
N VAL A 31 -2.94 36.72 3.40
CA VAL A 31 -2.90 35.63 4.37
C VAL A 31 -4.24 35.53 5.09
N GLU A 32 -4.87 34.37 5.00
CA GLU A 32 -6.07 34.00 5.76
C GLU A 32 -5.68 32.98 6.84
N ALA A 33 -5.68 33.41 8.09
CA ALA A 33 -5.48 32.53 9.24
C ALA A 33 -6.84 32.17 9.86
N GLY A 34 -7.14 30.88 9.95
CA GLY A 34 -8.41 30.38 10.49
C GLY A 34 -8.23 29.14 11.38
N PRO A 35 -9.32 28.65 11.99
CA PRO A 35 -9.29 27.52 12.93
C PRO A 35 -8.82 26.20 12.29
N ILE A 36 -8.89 26.10 10.96
CA ILE A 36 -8.51 24.90 10.21
C ILE A 36 -7.07 25.01 9.66
N GLY A 37 -6.44 26.19 9.70
CA GLY A 37 -5.09 26.40 9.15
C GLY A 37 -4.87 27.79 8.58
N THR A 38 -3.75 27.95 7.91
CA THR A 38 -3.34 29.17 7.20
C THR A 38 -3.39 28.92 5.70
N SER A 39 -4.08 29.81 4.98
CA SER A 39 -4.06 29.87 3.51
C SER A 39 -3.34 31.14 3.09
N VAL A 40 -2.42 31.02 2.14
CA VAL A 40 -1.66 32.13 1.56
C VAL A 40 -2.05 32.23 0.09
N TYR A 41 -2.39 33.44 -0.35
CA TYR A 41 -2.78 33.74 -1.72
C TYR A 41 -1.78 34.69 -2.35
N ARG A 42 -1.31 34.36 -3.54
CA ARG A 42 -0.50 35.25 -4.37
C ARG A 42 -1.26 35.54 -5.66
N ILE A 43 -1.57 36.80 -5.89
CA ILE A 43 -2.21 37.27 -7.12
C ILE A 43 -1.10 37.57 -8.14
N ARG A 44 -1.25 37.06 -9.36
CA ARG A 44 -0.33 37.31 -10.47
C ARG A 44 -1.12 37.43 -11.77
N GLY A 45 -1.23 38.65 -12.29
CA GLY A 45 -2.11 38.93 -13.42
C GLY A 45 -3.54 38.50 -13.11
N GLU A 46 -4.10 37.61 -13.93
CA GLU A 46 -5.45 37.06 -13.76
C GLU A 46 -5.48 35.76 -12.95
N ARG A 47 -4.34 35.28 -12.44
CA ARG A 47 -4.21 34.02 -11.72
C ARG A 47 -4.09 34.25 -10.22
N VAL A 48 -4.58 33.27 -9.46
CA VAL A 48 -4.44 33.22 -8.00
C VAL A 48 -3.74 31.92 -7.61
N LEU A 49 -2.52 32.00 -7.08
CA LEU A 49 -1.84 30.85 -6.49
C LEU A 49 -2.22 30.75 -5.02
N THR A 50 -2.55 29.54 -4.56
CA THR A 50 -2.78 29.27 -3.15
C THR A 50 -1.82 28.22 -2.59
N VAL A 51 -1.32 28.49 -1.38
CA VAL A 51 -0.57 27.55 -0.53
C VAL A 51 -1.37 27.40 0.75
N ARG A 52 -1.60 26.17 1.21
CA ARG A 52 -2.37 25.93 2.45
C ARG A 52 -1.68 24.95 3.37
N GLY A 53 -1.58 25.32 4.65
CA GLY A 53 -1.05 24.49 5.72
C GLY A 53 -1.98 24.51 6.94
N ASN A 54 -2.47 23.34 7.35
CA ASN A 54 -3.28 23.16 8.57
C ASN A 54 -2.42 22.85 9.79
N ARG A 55 -1.32 22.11 9.61
CA ARG A 55 -0.36 21.77 10.68
C ARG A 55 1.06 21.96 10.16
N GLY A 56 1.96 22.42 11.03
CA GLY A 56 3.36 22.67 10.65
C GLY A 56 3.56 23.84 9.69
N TYR A 57 2.59 24.76 9.60
CA TYR A 57 2.73 25.97 8.81
C TYR A 57 3.98 26.75 9.23
N ARG A 58 4.79 27.13 8.25
CA ARG A 58 6.02 27.92 8.39
C ARG A 58 6.17 28.85 7.19
N GLU A 59 6.46 30.12 7.41
CA GLU A 59 6.52 31.13 6.35
C GLU A 59 7.68 30.88 5.37
N GLU A 60 8.80 30.38 5.86
CA GLU A 60 9.95 30.00 5.04
C GLU A 60 9.64 28.86 4.07
N ILE A 61 8.73 27.93 4.44
CA ILE A 61 8.24 26.87 3.56
C ILE A 61 7.35 27.47 2.47
N VAL A 62 6.44 28.38 2.84
CA VAL A 62 5.59 29.10 1.87
C VAL A 62 6.45 29.87 0.88
N ALA A 63 7.45 30.61 1.35
CA ALA A 63 8.37 31.36 0.50
C ALA A 63 9.05 30.44 -0.52
N ALA A 64 9.61 29.31 -0.07
CA ALA A 64 10.26 28.33 -0.93
C ALA A 64 9.29 27.69 -1.95
N LEU A 65 8.06 27.36 -1.54
CA LEU A 65 7.03 26.83 -2.44
C LEU A 65 6.65 27.84 -3.52
N LEU A 66 6.45 29.11 -3.16
CA LEU A 66 6.12 30.18 -4.09
C LEU A 66 7.29 30.52 -5.03
N ASP A 67 8.53 30.47 -4.53
CA ASP A 67 9.73 30.66 -5.33
C ASP A 67 9.91 29.54 -6.36
N ALA A 68 9.68 28.29 -5.96
CA ALA A 68 9.90 27.14 -6.81
C ALA A 68 8.99 27.09 -8.04
N VAL A 69 7.77 27.64 -7.94
CA VAL A 69 6.78 27.63 -9.03
C VAL A 69 6.64 29.00 -9.71
N ASP A 70 7.52 29.96 -9.37
CA ASP A 70 7.44 31.34 -9.84
C ASP A 70 7.59 31.47 -11.36
N ASP A 71 8.36 30.58 -11.99
CA ASP A 71 8.51 30.48 -13.45
C ASP A 71 7.29 29.84 -14.12
N LEU A 72 6.63 28.92 -13.40
CA LEU A 72 5.51 28.13 -13.92
C LEU A 72 4.17 28.87 -13.89
N ALA A 73 3.98 29.82 -12.98
CA ALA A 73 2.71 30.50 -12.75
C ALA A 73 2.10 31.16 -14.01
N ASP A 74 2.95 31.54 -14.97
CA ASP A 74 2.56 32.19 -16.22
C ASP A 74 2.60 31.22 -17.43
N ALA A 75 2.87 29.93 -17.22
CA ALA A 75 2.97 28.98 -18.31
C ALA A 75 1.57 28.70 -18.90
N ASP A 76 1.47 28.74 -20.24
CA ASP A 76 0.22 28.47 -20.96
C ASP A 76 -0.22 27.00 -20.88
N ASP A 77 0.71 26.10 -20.52
CA ASP A 77 0.53 24.64 -20.53
C ASP A 77 0.27 24.04 -19.14
N LEU A 78 -0.14 24.85 -18.16
CA LEU A 78 -0.44 24.41 -16.79
C LEU A 78 -1.62 23.43 -16.65
N GLY A 79 -2.19 22.95 -17.77
CA GLY A 79 -3.46 22.22 -17.90
C GLY A 79 -3.70 21.04 -16.93
N SER A 80 -3.90 19.84 -17.45
CA SER A 80 -4.39 18.69 -16.65
C SER A 80 -3.31 17.87 -15.98
N VAL A 81 -2.09 18.39 -15.86
CA VAL A 81 -0.91 17.68 -15.35
C VAL A 81 -0.31 18.37 -14.13
N VAL A 82 0.28 17.57 -13.25
CA VAL A 82 1.05 18.05 -12.09
C VAL A 82 2.42 18.49 -12.57
N ARG A 83 2.86 19.68 -12.15
CA ARG A 83 4.24 20.15 -12.37
C ARG A 83 5.00 20.12 -11.05
N LEU A 84 6.17 19.49 -11.05
CA LEU A 84 7.03 19.41 -9.87
C LEU A 84 8.23 20.34 -9.97
N ARG A 85 8.57 20.97 -8.85
CA ARG A 85 9.76 21.79 -8.69
C ARG A 85 10.48 21.45 -7.39
N PRO A 86 11.82 21.37 -7.36
CA PRO A 86 12.55 21.14 -6.13
C PRO A 86 12.38 22.31 -5.16
N ILE A 87 12.28 22.01 -3.87
CA ILE A 87 12.45 22.97 -2.79
C ILE A 87 13.49 22.44 -1.81
N GLU A 88 14.20 23.37 -1.16
CA GLU A 88 15.16 23.05 -0.11
C GLU A 88 14.87 23.94 1.09
N VAL A 89 14.37 23.33 2.16
CA VAL A 89 14.09 24.03 3.42
C VAL A 89 14.67 23.21 4.56
N PRO A 90 15.57 23.76 5.39
CA PRO A 90 16.16 23.03 6.50
C PRO A 90 15.11 22.43 7.45
N GLY A 91 15.27 21.13 7.73
CA GLY A 91 14.39 20.38 8.62
C GLY A 91 12.99 20.12 8.06
N PHE A 92 12.76 20.29 6.76
CA PHE A 92 11.49 19.98 6.12
C PHE A 92 11.62 18.75 5.20
N ALA A 93 10.80 17.74 5.45
CA ALA A 93 10.88 16.46 4.74
C ALA A 93 10.28 16.51 3.32
N LEU A 94 9.39 17.47 3.03
CA LEU A 94 8.73 17.56 1.72
C LEU A 94 9.55 18.46 0.80
N ASP A 95 10.23 17.86 -0.17
CA ASP A 95 11.30 18.49 -0.95
C ASP A 95 10.90 18.83 -2.40
N ARG A 96 9.59 18.84 -2.66
CA ARG A 96 8.99 19.23 -3.94
C ARG A 96 7.78 20.13 -3.73
N ALA A 97 7.65 21.12 -4.60
CA ALA A 97 6.44 21.88 -4.83
C ALA A 97 5.67 21.24 -5.99
N ALA A 98 4.48 20.70 -5.71
CA ALA A 98 3.54 20.22 -6.73
C ALA A 98 2.55 21.32 -7.09
N LEU A 99 2.67 21.87 -8.30
CA LEU A 99 1.75 22.85 -8.85
C LEU A 99 0.61 22.15 -9.59
N LEU A 100 -0.60 22.55 -9.26
CA LEU A 100 -1.83 22.14 -9.89
C LEU A 100 -2.42 23.34 -10.61
N GLY A 101 -2.65 23.17 -11.90
CA GLY A 101 -3.21 24.21 -12.73
C GLY A 101 -4.67 24.53 -12.40
N PRO A 102 -5.20 25.57 -13.09
CA PRO A 102 -6.59 25.97 -12.95
C PRO A 102 -7.57 24.84 -13.26
N GLY A 103 -8.71 24.81 -12.57
CA GLY A 103 -9.73 23.77 -12.73
C GLY A 103 -9.39 22.40 -12.12
N HIS A 104 -8.18 22.20 -11.61
CA HIS A 104 -7.70 20.91 -11.09
C HIS A 104 -7.48 20.86 -9.58
N THR A 105 -7.86 21.92 -8.86
CA THR A 105 -7.85 21.95 -7.39
C THR A 105 -9.29 22.02 -6.84
N ASP A 106 -9.59 21.16 -5.87
CA ASP A 106 -10.84 21.22 -5.11
C ASP A 106 -10.94 22.50 -4.25
N PHE A 107 -9.85 23.22 -4.01
CA PHE A 107 -9.84 24.42 -3.16
C PHE A 107 -10.67 25.57 -3.75
N PHE A 108 -10.55 25.79 -5.07
CA PHE A 108 -11.32 26.81 -5.80
C PHE A 108 -12.56 26.25 -6.49
N LYS A 109 -12.84 24.96 -6.31
CA LYS A 109 -13.98 24.31 -6.93
C LYS A 109 -15.28 24.95 -6.44
N ASN A 110 -16.17 25.23 -7.39
CA ASN A 110 -17.44 25.93 -7.16
C ASN A 110 -17.28 27.38 -6.66
N THR A 111 -16.13 28.01 -6.91
CA THR A 111 -15.92 29.45 -6.65
C THR A 111 -15.74 30.20 -7.98
N PRO A 112 -15.89 31.54 -8.01
CA PRO A 112 -15.56 32.34 -9.20
C PRO A 112 -14.10 32.20 -9.67
N LEU A 113 -13.22 31.66 -8.82
CA LEU A 113 -11.81 31.43 -9.12
C LEU A 113 -11.52 30.04 -9.70
N ALA A 114 -12.53 29.20 -9.98
CA ALA A 114 -12.31 27.81 -10.44
C ALA A 114 -11.37 27.72 -11.66
N ASP A 115 -11.54 28.61 -12.64
CA ASP A 115 -10.75 28.63 -13.88
C ASP A 115 -9.48 29.50 -13.81
N ARG A 116 -9.23 30.14 -12.65
CA ARG A 116 -8.11 31.08 -12.42
C ARG A 116 -7.16 30.64 -11.31
N GLY A 117 -7.68 29.84 -10.39
CA GLY A 117 -7.04 29.46 -9.14
C GLY A 117 -6.17 28.23 -9.30
N MET A 118 -4.92 28.34 -8.87
CA MET A 118 -3.91 27.29 -8.87
C MET A 118 -3.53 26.95 -7.44
N GLN A 119 -3.10 25.72 -7.20
CA GLN A 119 -2.68 25.29 -5.86
C GLN A 119 -1.27 24.72 -5.90
N VAL A 120 -0.46 25.13 -4.93
CA VAL A 120 0.87 24.57 -4.69
C VAL A 120 0.79 23.69 -3.44
N ILE A 121 1.21 22.44 -3.57
CA ILE A 121 1.19 21.45 -2.50
C ILE A 121 2.63 21.00 -2.21
N PRO A 122 3.10 21.05 -0.95
CA PRO A 122 4.36 20.41 -0.60
C PRO A 122 4.19 18.89 -0.65
N VAL A 123 5.06 18.23 -1.41
CA VAL A 123 5.15 16.78 -1.52
C VAL A 123 6.60 16.33 -1.41
N HIS A 124 6.83 15.07 -1.12
CA HIS A 124 8.16 14.47 -1.20
C HIS A 124 8.40 13.88 -2.60
N ARG A 125 9.66 13.79 -3.05
CA ARG A 125 10.03 13.22 -4.37
C ARG A 125 9.55 11.79 -4.63
N SER A 126 9.15 11.05 -3.59
CA SER A 126 8.58 9.69 -3.71
C SER A 126 7.05 9.68 -3.83
N GLU A 127 6.42 10.84 -3.82
CA GLU A 127 4.97 10.98 -3.75
C GLU A 127 4.34 11.50 -5.03
N ALA A 128 5.12 11.96 -6.00
CA ALA A 128 4.59 12.56 -7.22
C ALA A 128 5.52 12.32 -8.42
N VAL A 129 4.93 12.22 -9.61
CA VAL A 129 5.65 12.14 -10.88
C VAL A 129 5.39 13.44 -11.64
N ASP A 130 6.46 14.09 -12.12
CA ASP A 130 6.29 15.28 -12.95
C ASP A 130 5.58 14.92 -14.25
N GLY A 131 4.54 15.68 -14.59
CA GLY A 131 3.69 15.42 -15.75
C GLY A 131 2.59 14.36 -15.54
N GLU A 132 2.40 13.81 -14.34
CA GLU A 132 1.24 12.92 -14.09
C GLU A 132 -0.08 13.67 -14.22
N GLU A 133 -1.12 13.01 -14.72
CA GLU A 133 -2.45 13.62 -14.79
C GLU A 133 -2.94 13.99 -13.38
N CYS A 134 -3.45 15.21 -13.19
CA CYS A 134 -4.05 15.66 -11.94
C CYS A 134 -5.15 14.69 -11.45
N ALA A 135 -5.92 14.11 -12.37
CA ALA A 135 -6.95 13.12 -12.06
C ALA A 135 -6.42 11.79 -11.49
N ALA A 136 -5.16 11.44 -11.78
CA ALA A 136 -4.47 10.26 -11.22
C ALA A 136 -3.73 10.60 -9.92
N PHE A 137 -3.21 11.83 -9.81
CA PHE A 137 -2.59 12.37 -8.60
C PHE A 137 -3.60 12.50 -7.44
N TRP A 138 -4.78 13.06 -7.72
CA TRP A 138 -5.74 13.48 -6.69
C TRP A 138 -6.18 12.39 -5.71
N PRO A 139 -6.56 11.18 -6.16
CA PRO A 139 -6.95 10.12 -5.24
C PRO A 139 -5.82 9.68 -4.30
N GLY A 140 -4.57 9.69 -4.78
CA GLY A 140 -3.39 9.34 -3.99
C GLY A 140 -2.99 10.41 -2.99
N VAL A 141 -3.34 11.68 -3.23
CA VAL A 141 -2.92 12.82 -2.41
C VAL A 141 -4.04 13.41 -1.56
N ILE A 142 -5.31 13.24 -1.91
CA ILE A 142 -6.44 13.92 -1.23
C ILE A 142 -7.65 13.00 -0.95
N GLY A 143 -7.71 11.81 -1.54
CA GLY A 143 -8.74 10.79 -1.27
C GLY A 143 -8.87 10.32 0.19
N LYS A 144 -10.10 10.01 0.63
CA LYS A 144 -10.34 9.44 1.97
C LYS A 144 -9.58 8.10 2.13
N ASN A 145 -8.98 7.90 3.30
CA ASN A 145 -8.28 6.69 3.78
C ASN A 145 -6.91 6.36 3.17
N LEU A 146 -6.61 6.81 1.94
CA LEU A 146 -5.31 6.57 1.30
C LEU A 146 -4.54 7.83 0.92
N ALA A 147 -5.11 9.02 1.15
CA ALA A 147 -4.42 10.27 0.86
C ALA A 147 -3.22 10.53 1.75
N ILE A 148 -2.23 11.14 1.10
CA ILE A 148 -1.27 12.02 1.72
C ILE A 148 -2.03 13.13 2.47
N ARG A 149 -1.77 13.37 3.75
CA ARG A 149 -2.40 14.48 4.48
C ARG A 149 -1.77 15.80 4.05
N HIS A 150 -2.00 16.25 2.81
CA HIS A 150 -1.24 17.34 2.17
C HIS A 150 -1.29 18.70 2.91
N LEU A 151 -2.29 18.91 3.78
CA LEU A 151 -2.39 20.07 4.64
C LEU A 151 -1.61 19.93 5.97
N ASP A 152 -1.11 18.74 6.29
CA ASP A 152 -0.23 18.48 7.43
C ASP A 152 1.22 18.44 6.95
N TRP A 153 1.95 19.51 7.18
CA TRP A 153 3.35 19.66 6.76
C TRP A 153 4.33 18.98 7.72
N THR A 154 3.86 18.44 8.85
CA THR A 154 4.68 17.69 9.80
C THR A 154 4.68 16.19 9.54
N ARG A 155 3.89 15.74 8.56
CA ARG A 155 3.76 14.33 8.25
C ARG A 155 5.05 13.75 7.67
N GLU A 156 5.21 12.44 7.86
CA GLU A 156 6.19 11.66 7.11
C GLU A 156 5.81 11.53 5.64
N PRO A 157 6.80 11.42 4.73
CA PRO A 157 6.57 11.02 3.35
C PRO A 157 5.85 9.67 3.26
N SER A 158 4.92 9.56 2.30
CA SER A 158 4.14 8.35 2.01
C SER A 158 4.41 7.92 0.57
N PRO A 159 5.52 7.19 0.31
CA PRO A 159 5.94 6.83 -1.04
C PRO A 159 4.83 6.11 -1.82
N ARG A 160 4.76 6.38 -3.13
CA ARG A 160 3.79 5.76 -4.03
C ARG A 160 4.44 4.79 -5.02
N ALA A 161 3.68 3.78 -5.42
CA ALA A 161 4.08 2.79 -6.41
C ALA A 161 2.95 2.47 -7.39
N ASP A 162 3.29 2.26 -8.66
CA ASP A 162 2.45 1.64 -9.67
C ASP A 162 2.63 0.12 -9.61
N VAL A 163 1.54 -0.63 -9.45
CA VAL A 163 1.59 -2.08 -9.29
C VAL A 163 0.91 -2.73 -10.48
N ARG A 164 1.63 -3.63 -11.15
CA ARG A 164 1.17 -4.32 -12.35
C ARG A 164 1.39 -5.82 -12.21
N ARG A 165 0.35 -6.60 -12.49
CA ARG A 165 0.50 -8.04 -12.66
C ARG A 165 1.17 -8.34 -14.01
N LEU A 166 2.17 -9.20 -13.99
CA LEU A 166 2.99 -9.57 -15.16
C LEU A 166 2.56 -10.90 -15.79
N ASP A 167 1.78 -11.71 -15.08
CA ASP A 167 1.22 -12.96 -15.56
C ASP A 167 -0.27 -12.84 -15.96
N ASP A 168 -0.79 -13.87 -16.63
CA ASP A 168 -2.15 -13.93 -17.17
C ASP A 168 -3.15 -14.68 -16.25
N GLY A 169 -2.78 -15.01 -15.01
CA GLY A 169 -3.60 -15.86 -14.15
C GLY A 169 -4.92 -15.23 -13.69
N GLU A 170 -5.87 -16.08 -13.31
CA GLU A 170 -7.13 -15.66 -12.67
C GLU A 170 -6.85 -15.20 -11.21
N GLY A 171 -7.78 -14.44 -10.58
CA GLY A 171 -7.68 -14.06 -9.16
C GLY A 171 -6.74 -12.88 -8.80
N GLY A 172 -6.57 -12.59 -7.50
CA GLY A 172 -5.55 -11.65 -6.97
C GLY A 172 -5.92 -10.17 -6.80
N LEU A 173 -5.23 -9.51 -5.86
CA LEU A 173 -5.08 -8.04 -5.81
C LEU A 173 -4.49 -7.59 -7.16
N TYR A 174 -4.95 -6.46 -7.71
CA TYR A 174 -4.49 -5.91 -8.99
C TYR A 174 -4.97 -6.65 -10.27
N ARG A 175 -6.19 -7.20 -10.27
CA ARG A 175 -6.83 -7.82 -11.46
C ARG A 175 -6.64 -7.02 -12.75
N ARG A 176 -6.22 -7.73 -13.80
CA ARG A 176 -6.19 -7.24 -15.18
C ARG A 176 -7.63 -7.07 -15.70
N ARG A 177 -8.02 -5.83 -16.00
CA ARG A 177 -9.05 -5.39 -16.97
C ARG A 177 -10.42 -6.11 -16.91
N GLY A 178 -11.41 -5.50 -16.24
CA GLY A 178 -12.82 -5.94 -16.35
C GLY A 178 -13.81 -5.37 -15.32
N SER A 179 -13.33 -4.85 -14.18
CA SER A 179 -14.23 -4.20 -13.21
C SER A 179 -14.57 -2.77 -13.67
N ARG A 180 -15.86 -2.43 -13.71
CA ARG A 180 -16.38 -1.10 -14.08
C ARG A 180 -15.94 0.05 -13.15
N ARG A 181 -15.07 -0.20 -12.16
CA ARG A 181 -14.80 0.75 -11.06
C ARG A 181 -13.41 1.38 -10.98
N SER A 182 -12.43 1.03 -11.81
CA SER A 182 -11.38 1.98 -12.21
C SER A 182 -10.44 1.35 -13.25
N PRO A 183 -10.39 1.86 -14.49
CA PRO A 183 -9.46 1.40 -15.52
C PRO A 183 -8.11 2.13 -15.52
N LYS A 184 -7.81 3.00 -14.55
CA LYS A 184 -6.52 3.71 -14.50
C LYS A 184 -5.54 2.96 -13.59
N PRO A 185 -4.28 2.71 -14.02
CA PRO A 185 -3.21 2.32 -13.11
C PRO A 185 -3.12 3.41 -12.04
N GLY A 186 -3.56 3.06 -10.83
CA GLY A 186 -3.58 3.98 -9.71
C GLY A 186 -2.29 3.78 -8.94
N LEU A 187 -1.52 4.86 -8.79
CA LEU A 187 -0.43 4.89 -7.83
C LEU A 187 -1.02 4.62 -6.42
N VAL A 188 -0.57 3.55 -5.78
CA VAL A 188 -0.95 3.16 -4.41
C VAL A 188 0.19 3.49 -3.45
N LYS A 189 -0.04 3.42 -2.14
CA LYS A 189 1.04 3.58 -1.16
C LYS A 189 1.99 2.39 -1.26
N ALA A 190 3.27 2.65 -1.47
CA ALA A 190 4.30 1.61 -1.53
C ALA A 190 4.36 0.80 -0.23
N GLU A 191 4.12 1.43 0.94
CA GLU A 191 4.04 0.70 2.21
C GLU A 191 2.97 -0.39 2.19
N ILE A 192 1.78 -0.11 1.65
CA ILE A 192 0.72 -1.12 1.58
C ILE A 192 1.16 -2.31 0.74
N VAL A 193 1.77 -2.03 -0.41
CA VAL A 193 2.22 -3.06 -1.35
C VAL A 193 3.34 -3.90 -0.72
N LEU A 194 4.40 -3.25 -0.25
CA LEU A 194 5.61 -3.92 0.22
C LEU A 194 5.40 -4.61 1.58
N LYS A 195 4.53 -4.08 2.45
CA LYS A 195 4.33 -4.58 3.81
C LYS A 195 3.14 -5.53 3.95
N HIS A 196 2.12 -5.41 3.10
CA HIS A 196 0.90 -6.20 3.22
C HIS A 196 0.64 -7.09 2.00
N ASP A 197 0.79 -6.56 0.79
CA ASP A 197 0.40 -7.32 -0.40
C ASP A 197 1.48 -8.31 -0.85
N LEU A 198 2.75 -7.90 -0.93
CA LEU A 198 3.85 -8.78 -1.34
C LEU A 198 4.05 -9.97 -0.38
N PRO A 199 3.99 -9.81 0.96
CA PRO A 199 4.10 -10.95 1.86
C PRO A 199 2.99 -12.00 1.69
N GLY A 200 1.80 -11.58 1.25
CA GLY A 200 0.64 -12.44 1.01
C GLY A 200 0.50 -12.89 -0.45
N LEU A 201 1.50 -12.65 -1.29
CA LEU A 201 1.44 -12.96 -2.72
C LEU A 201 1.19 -14.46 -2.92
N LEU A 202 0.25 -14.84 -3.78
CA LEU A 202 -0.04 -16.25 -4.04
C LEU A 202 1.02 -16.87 -4.96
N ASP A 203 1.16 -18.19 -4.88
CA ASP A 203 2.09 -18.90 -5.76
C ASP A 203 1.72 -18.72 -7.25
N GLY A 204 2.73 -18.66 -8.10
CA GLY A 204 2.58 -18.40 -9.54
C GLY A 204 2.23 -16.96 -9.93
N VAL A 205 1.98 -16.05 -8.98
CA VAL A 205 1.72 -14.63 -9.27
C VAL A 205 3.01 -13.84 -9.40
N ARG A 206 3.11 -13.03 -10.46
CA ARG A 206 4.24 -12.15 -10.75
C ARG A 206 3.79 -10.70 -10.77
N LEU A 207 4.47 -9.85 -10.01
CA LEU A 207 4.17 -8.42 -9.92
C LEU A 207 5.38 -7.57 -10.35
N SER A 208 5.10 -6.42 -10.95
CA SER A 208 6.00 -5.28 -11.08
C SER A 208 5.48 -4.18 -10.16
N VAL A 209 6.35 -3.70 -9.28
CA VAL A 209 6.10 -2.62 -8.34
C VAL A 209 7.08 -1.49 -8.69
N MET A 210 6.57 -0.46 -9.37
CA MET A 210 7.38 0.63 -9.89
C MET A 210 7.16 1.91 -9.07
N ASP A 211 8.22 2.47 -8.49
CA ASP A 211 8.11 3.74 -7.77
C ASP A 211 7.99 4.94 -8.72
N VAL A 212 7.65 6.12 -8.18
CA VAL A 212 7.50 7.36 -8.97
C VAL A 212 8.80 7.86 -9.61
N ARG A 213 9.95 7.31 -9.23
CA ARG A 213 11.28 7.66 -9.77
C ARG A 213 11.74 6.66 -10.83
N GLY A 214 10.99 5.58 -11.07
CA GLY A 214 11.25 4.58 -12.09
C GLY A 214 11.99 3.32 -11.61
N HIS A 215 12.18 3.14 -10.30
CA HIS A 215 12.69 1.88 -9.77
C HIS A 215 11.64 0.80 -9.98
N ASP A 216 11.96 -0.27 -10.72
CA ASP A 216 11.03 -1.35 -11.06
C ASP A 216 11.45 -2.64 -10.35
N LEU A 217 10.72 -2.97 -9.27
CA LEU A 217 10.86 -4.22 -8.53
C LEU A 217 9.92 -5.26 -9.12
N ARG A 218 10.47 -6.26 -9.80
CA ARG A 218 9.71 -7.39 -10.35
C ARG A 218 9.90 -8.62 -9.49
N VAL A 219 8.84 -9.11 -8.88
CA VAL A 219 8.91 -10.20 -7.91
C VAL A 219 7.80 -11.22 -8.12
N HIS A 220 8.09 -12.43 -7.67
CA HIS A 220 7.14 -13.49 -7.42
C HIS A 220 7.51 -14.17 -6.10
N ARG A 221 6.55 -14.90 -5.53
CA ARG A 221 6.83 -15.68 -4.32
C ARG A 221 7.30 -17.07 -4.71
N GLU A 222 8.32 -17.55 -4.01
CA GLU A 222 8.73 -18.95 -3.98
C GLU A 222 8.81 -19.35 -2.50
N TRP A 223 7.78 -20.05 -2.02
CA TRP A 223 7.62 -20.39 -0.61
C TRP A 223 7.66 -19.15 0.30
N ASP A 224 8.65 -19.05 1.19
CA ASP A 224 8.84 -17.94 2.14
C ASP A 224 9.63 -16.76 1.55
N ARG A 225 10.03 -16.85 0.28
CA ARG A 225 10.94 -15.88 -0.35
C ARG A 225 10.24 -15.11 -1.47
N LEU A 226 10.60 -13.84 -1.61
CA LEU A 226 10.31 -13.03 -2.78
C LEU A 226 11.52 -13.02 -3.69
N ARG A 227 11.33 -13.49 -4.92
CA ARG A 227 12.39 -13.65 -5.92
C ARG A 227 12.10 -12.85 -7.17
N GLY A 228 13.15 -12.32 -7.78
CA GLY A 228 13.07 -11.67 -9.08
C GLY A 228 14.18 -10.66 -9.30
N THR A 229 13.83 -9.45 -9.73
CA THR A 229 14.80 -8.46 -10.17
C THR A 229 14.40 -7.05 -9.75
N LEU A 230 15.38 -6.20 -9.47
CA LEU A 230 15.23 -4.77 -9.27
C LEU A 230 16.01 -4.02 -10.35
N ARG A 231 15.33 -3.12 -11.07
CA ARG A 231 15.98 -2.19 -11.98
C ARG A 231 16.04 -0.80 -11.36
N VAL A 232 17.24 -0.27 -11.18
CA VAL A 232 17.48 1.11 -10.70
C VAL A 232 17.71 2.03 -11.92
N PRO A 233 16.98 3.16 -12.05
CA PRO A 233 17.19 4.10 -13.15
C PRO A 233 18.62 4.63 -13.19
N GLY A 234 19.21 4.62 -14.38
CA GLY A 234 20.60 5.09 -14.59
C GLY A 234 21.66 4.00 -14.36
N GLU A 235 21.30 2.87 -13.77
CA GLU A 235 22.19 1.72 -13.63
C GLU A 235 22.00 0.76 -14.82
N ALA A 236 23.11 0.23 -15.32
CA ALA A 236 23.10 -0.72 -16.44
C ALA A 236 22.78 -2.15 -15.98
N GLU A 237 23.16 -2.48 -14.75
CA GLU A 237 22.99 -3.81 -14.17
C GLU A 237 21.60 -3.95 -13.55
N VAL A 238 21.00 -5.13 -13.72
CA VAL A 238 19.76 -5.51 -13.06
C VAL A 238 20.15 -6.30 -11.82
N VAL A 239 19.61 -5.91 -10.66
CA VAL A 239 19.94 -6.55 -9.39
C VAL A 239 19.03 -7.74 -9.17
N ASP A 240 19.59 -8.91 -8.91
CA ASP A 240 18.82 -10.09 -8.50
C ASP A 240 18.27 -9.90 -7.08
N VAL A 241 16.99 -10.24 -6.91
CA VAL A 241 16.28 -10.14 -5.63
C VAL A 241 15.98 -11.54 -5.12
N ASP A 242 16.41 -11.83 -3.90
CA ASP A 242 16.00 -13.01 -3.13
C ASP A 242 15.95 -12.61 -1.64
N VAL A 243 14.76 -12.36 -1.08
CA VAL A 243 14.58 -11.89 0.30
C VAL A 243 13.42 -12.62 0.99
N PRO A 244 13.40 -12.74 2.34
CA PRO A 244 12.21 -13.19 3.04
C PRO A 244 11.01 -12.30 2.68
N ARG A 245 9.84 -12.92 2.50
CA ARG A 245 8.62 -12.20 2.09
C ARG A 245 8.26 -11.07 3.05
N LEU A 246 8.47 -11.27 4.35
CA LEU A 246 8.16 -10.30 5.41
C LEU A 246 9.18 -9.15 5.49
N SER A 247 10.34 -9.26 4.85
CA SER A 247 11.39 -8.24 4.88
C SER A 247 11.28 -7.23 3.73
N ALA A 248 10.29 -7.36 2.85
CA ALA A 248 10.17 -6.52 1.65
C ALA A 248 10.12 -5.01 1.96
N TRP A 249 9.40 -4.60 3.00
CA TRP A 249 9.38 -3.19 3.41
C TRP A 249 10.72 -2.73 3.98
N ASP A 250 11.38 -3.52 4.83
CA ASP A 250 12.64 -3.08 5.44
C ASP A 250 13.77 -2.96 4.40
N VAL A 251 13.75 -3.81 3.37
CA VAL A 251 14.74 -3.80 2.28
C VAL A 251 14.45 -2.71 1.25
N PHE A 252 13.20 -2.63 0.76
CA PHE A 252 12.85 -1.75 -0.37
C PHE A 252 12.12 -0.47 0.03
N GLY A 253 11.55 -0.41 1.24
CA GLY A 253 10.88 0.77 1.77
C GLY A 253 11.77 2.01 1.79
N PRO A 254 13.01 1.95 2.32
CA PRO A 254 13.94 3.08 2.27
C PRO A 254 14.22 3.55 0.85
N LEU A 255 14.46 2.62 -0.07
CA LEU A 255 14.62 2.92 -1.50
C LEU A 255 13.40 3.70 -1.97
N PHE A 256 12.19 3.13 -1.90
CA PHE A 256 10.95 3.76 -2.35
C PHE A 256 10.67 5.10 -1.65
N ALA A 257 11.10 5.25 -0.39
CA ALA A 257 10.98 6.46 0.40
C ALA A 257 11.98 7.57 0.03
N GLY A 258 12.87 7.36 -0.94
CA GLY A 258 13.76 8.41 -1.44
C GLY A 258 15.26 8.12 -1.27
N ALA A 259 15.63 7.10 -0.49
CA ALA A 259 17.03 6.77 -0.25
C ALA A 259 17.70 6.18 -1.50
N ALA A 260 19.03 6.10 -1.46
CA ALA A 260 19.81 5.32 -2.41
C ALA A 260 19.58 3.82 -2.18
N PHE A 261 19.76 3.02 -3.23
CA PHE A 261 19.70 1.57 -3.10
C PHE A 261 20.84 1.06 -2.21
N ASP A 262 20.49 0.25 -1.20
CA ASP A 262 21.44 -0.34 -0.26
C ASP A 262 21.64 -1.83 -0.58
N ALA A 263 22.67 -2.13 -1.35
CA ALA A 263 23.02 -3.50 -1.71
C ALA A 263 23.44 -4.34 -0.49
N ALA A 264 23.96 -3.72 0.58
CA ALA A 264 24.34 -4.42 1.79
C ALA A 264 23.11 -4.84 2.61
N ALA A 265 22.09 -3.98 2.68
CA ALA A 265 20.80 -4.33 3.28
C ALA A 265 20.12 -5.48 2.52
N LEU A 266 20.16 -5.46 1.18
CA LEU A 266 19.66 -6.56 0.37
C LEU A 266 20.42 -7.87 0.67
N ALA A 267 21.75 -7.85 0.61
CA ALA A 267 22.57 -9.04 0.86
C ALA A 267 22.38 -9.61 2.28
N ALA A 268 22.24 -8.73 3.29
CA ALA A 268 21.97 -9.14 4.66
C ALA A 268 20.59 -9.82 4.77
N ALA A 269 19.56 -9.26 4.14
CA ALA A 269 18.23 -9.86 4.13
C ALA A 269 18.22 -11.21 3.38
N SER A 270 18.93 -11.33 2.27
CA SER A 270 19.06 -12.60 1.53
C SER A 270 19.67 -13.72 2.38
N ALA A 271 20.61 -13.38 3.26
CA ALA A 271 21.25 -14.32 4.18
C ALA A 271 20.38 -14.73 5.38
N SER A 272 19.22 -14.09 5.60
CA SER A 272 18.29 -14.46 6.67
C SER A 272 17.80 -15.89 6.50
N PRO A 273 17.68 -16.66 7.61
CA PRO A 273 17.18 -18.03 7.55
C PRO A 273 15.74 -18.09 7.03
N PRO A 274 15.32 -19.24 6.50
CA PRO A 274 13.94 -19.44 6.08
C PRO A 274 12.94 -19.28 7.23
N GLU A 275 11.74 -18.81 6.89
CA GLU A 275 10.61 -18.74 7.82
C GLU A 275 10.00 -20.14 8.04
N ASP A 276 9.61 -20.45 9.28
CA ASP A 276 8.67 -21.53 9.58
C ASP A 276 7.28 -21.12 9.04
N MET A 277 7.00 -21.43 7.78
CA MET A 277 5.79 -21.02 7.05
C MET A 277 4.99 -22.23 6.59
N LEU A 278 3.67 -22.07 6.45
CA LEU A 278 2.77 -23.02 5.79
C LEU A 278 1.86 -22.28 4.81
N GLU A 279 1.37 -22.99 3.80
CA GLU A 279 0.18 -22.56 3.06
C GLU A 279 -1.05 -22.93 3.87
N MET A 280 -1.93 -21.97 4.14
CA MET A 280 -3.11 -22.15 4.97
C MET A 280 -4.39 -21.86 4.18
N ARG A 281 -5.43 -22.66 4.42
CA ARG A 281 -6.79 -22.38 3.97
C ARG A 281 -7.75 -22.51 5.15
N VAL A 282 -8.59 -21.49 5.35
CA VAL A 282 -9.54 -21.43 6.46
C VAL A 282 -10.99 -21.49 5.98
N ASN A 283 -11.80 -22.29 6.66
CA ASN A 283 -13.26 -22.19 6.63
C ASN A 283 -13.78 -22.08 8.07
N ASP A 284 -14.21 -20.87 8.44
CA ASP A 284 -14.78 -20.55 9.74
C ASP A 284 -16.04 -19.70 9.55
N GLU A 285 -17.21 -20.35 9.55
CA GLU A 285 -18.50 -19.69 9.37
C GLU A 285 -18.77 -18.67 10.49
N GLY A 286 -18.36 -19.00 11.72
CA GLY A 286 -18.53 -18.13 12.89
C GLY A 286 -17.81 -16.80 12.75
N ARG A 287 -16.67 -16.79 12.05
CA ARG A 287 -15.93 -15.57 11.70
C ARG A 287 -16.20 -15.03 10.30
N ARG A 288 -17.11 -15.66 9.55
CA ARG A 288 -17.40 -15.33 8.14
C ARG A 288 -16.15 -15.34 7.26
N ARG A 289 -15.26 -16.30 7.49
CA ARG A 289 -14.05 -16.50 6.69
C ARG A 289 -14.19 -17.77 5.86
N TYR A 290 -13.99 -17.63 4.55
CA TYR A 290 -13.97 -18.73 3.60
C TYR A 290 -12.91 -18.44 2.56
N ASP A 291 -11.82 -19.18 2.61
CA ASP A 291 -10.70 -19.02 1.69
C ASP A 291 -10.89 -19.93 0.47
N SER A 292 -10.92 -19.34 -0.72
CA SER A 292 -10.99 -20.11 -1.98
C SER A 292 -9.65 -20.71 -2.39
N GLU A 293 -8.56 -20.07 -1.98
CA GLU A 293 -7.18 -20.43 -2.30
C GLU A 293 -6.37 -20.48 -1.00
N ALA A 294 -5.32 -21.30 -0.97
CA ALA A 294 -4.40 -21.29 0.16
C ALA A 294 -3.54 -20.03 0.09
N HIS A 295 -3.19 -19.48 1.26
CA HIS A 295 -2.34 -18.31 1.36
C HIS A 295 -1.18 -18.57 2.33
N PRO A 296 -0.02 -17.90 2.15
CA PRO A 296 1.10 -18.08 3.06
C PRO A 296 0.77 -17.54 4.45
N ALA A 297 1.14 -18.29 5.48
CA ALA A 297 0.98 -17.92 6.89
C ALA A 297 2.21 -18.37 7.69
N SER A 298 2.61 -17.57 8.68
CA SER A 298 3.66 -17.96 9.61
C SER A 298 3.17 -19.09 10.52
N LEU A 299 4.09 -19.88 11.09
CA LEU A 299 3.72 -20.89 12.09
C LEU A 299 2.92 -20.28 13.25
N GLU A 300 3.29 -19.08 13.71
CA GLU A 300 2.56 -18.37 14.76
C GLU A 300 1.10 -18.08 14.33
N GLU A 301 0.90 -17.54 13.12
CA GLU A 301 -0.43 -17.29 12.57
C GLU A 301 -1.24 -18.59 12.42
N CYS A 302 -0.62 -19.69 11.97
CA CYS A 302 -1.28 -20.99 11.86
C CYS A 302 -1.78 -21.51 13.22
N LEU A 303 -0.97 -21.37 14.27
CA LEU A 303 -1.33 -21.79 15.63
C LEU A 303 -2.40 -20.88 16.24
N GLU A 304 -2.35 -19.58 15.98
CA GLU A 304 -3.43 -18.65 16.35
C GLU A 304 -4.75 -19.07 15.71
N TRP A 305 -4.75 -19.41 14.41
CA TRP A 305 -5.95 -19.88 13.72
C TRP A 305 -6.48 -21.19 14.27
N LEU A 306 -5.62 -22.16 14.59
CA LEU A 306 -6.03 -23.40 15.24
C LEU A 306 -6.78 -23.13 16.56
N ARG A 307 -6.20 -22.32 17.44
CA ARG A 307 -6.79 -21.99 18.75
C ARG A 307 -8.07 -21.18 18.61
N ALA A 308 -8.13 -20.37 17.56
CA ALA A 308 -9.24 -19.48 17.29
C ALA A 308 -10.41 -20.24 16.66
N LEU A 309 -10.19 -21.27 15.83
CA LEU A 309 -11.20 -21.91 14.97
C LEU A 309 -12.48 -22.26 15.75
N CYS A 310 -13.62 -21.68 15.36
CA CYS A 310 -14.88 -21.91 16.06
C CYS A 310 -15.23 -23.41 16.05
N PRO A 311 -15.58 -24.02 17.21
CA PRO A 311 -15.90 -25.45 17.33
C PRO A 311 -17.32 -25.74 16.81
N THR A 312 -17.53 -25.47 15.53
CA THR A 312 -18.77 -25.70 14.79
C THR A 312 -18.53 -26.81 13.78
N ASN A 313 -19.44 -27.78 13.70
CA ASN A 313 -19.34 -28.88 12.76
C ASN A 313 -19.10 -28.38 11.32
N GLY A 314 -18.05 -28.88 10.66
CA GLY A 314 -17.67 -28.51 9.29
C GLY A 314 -16.69 -27.32 9.16
N ASN A 315 -16.43 -26.58 10.24
CA ASN A 315 -15.33 -25.62 10.24
C ASN A 315 -13.99 -26.36 10.13
N PHE A 316 -13.09 -25.87 9.27
CA PHE A 316 -11.84 -26.56 8.98
C PHE A 316 -10.65 -25.62 8.76
N LEU A 317 -9.46 -26.20 8.94
CA LEU A 317 -8.18 -25.66 8.52
C LEU A 317 -7.47 -26.67 7.64
N VAL A 318 -6.81 -26.19 6.59
CA VAL A 318 -5.89 -27.00 5.79
C VAL A 318 -4.54 -26.31 5.79
N PHE A 319 -3.49 -27.08 6.05
CA PHE A 319 -2.11 -26.63 6.05
C PHE A 319 -1.30 -27.48 5.09
N CYS A 320 -0.54 -26.85 4.20
CA CYS A 320 0.41 -27.54 3.34
C CYS A 320 1.84 -27.05 3.63
N GLY A 321 2.78 -27.99 3.71
CA GLY A 321 4.22 -27.73 3.78
C GLY A 321 4.84 -27.53 2.40
N LYS A 322 6.14 -27.20 2.37
CA LYS A 322 6.90 -26.87 1.16
C LYS A 322 6.97 -28.03 0.17
N SER A 323 7.07 -29.25 0.69
CA SER A 323 7.10 -30.51 -0.06
C SER A 323 5.73 -30.91 -0.64
N GLY A 324 4.67 -30.17 -0.31
CA GLY A 324 3.29 -30.52 -0.67
C GLY A 324 2.60 -31.47 0.31
N GLY A 325 3.29 -31.88 1.39
CA GLY A 325 2.67 -32.60 2.50
C GLY A 325 1.54 -31.76 3.13
N CYS A 326 0.41 -32.39 3.47
CA CYS A 326 -0.81 -31.68 3.85
C CYS A 326 -1.42 -32.23 5.14
N LEU A 327 -1.88 -31.33 6.00
CA LEU A 327 -2.69 -31.62 7.17
C LEU A 327 -4.04 -30.92 7.00
N GLN A 328 -5.12 -31.68 7.12
CA GLN A 328 -6.46 -31.15 7.21
C GLN A 328 -7.02 -31.43 8.59
N MET A 329 -7.72 -30.45 9.15
CA MET A 329 -8.42 -30.61 10.42
C MET A 329 -9.81 -29.99 10.35
N MET A 330 -10.78 -30.67 10.94
CA MET A 330 -12.18 -30.28 10.88
C MET A 330 -12.85 -30.58 12.21
N TRP A 331 -13.66 -29.64 12.70
CA TRP A 331 -14.58 -29.92 13.80
C TRP A 331 -15.69 -30.84 13.28
N GLN A 332 -15.82 -32.03 13.88
CA GLN A 332 -16.83 -33.02 13.52
C GLN A 332 -17.73 -33.34 14.71
N SER A 333 -19.03 -33.47 14.45
CA SER A 333 -19.99 -34.00 15.40
C SER A 333 -20.79 -35.15 14.79
N GLU A 334 -20.99 -36.23 15.54
CA GLU A 334 -21.77 -37.40 15.11
C GLU A 334 -23.29 -37.16 15.23
N SER A 335 -23.70 -36.19 16.04
CA SER A 335 -25.11 -35.80 16.22
C SER A 335 -25.25 -34.36 16.69
N GLU A 336 -26.40 -33.72 16.46
CA GLU A 336 -26.64 -32.33 16.87
C GLU A 336 -26.48 -32.10 18.40
N SER A 337 -26.60 -33.15 19.22
CA SER A 337 -26.48 -33.06 20.67
C SER A 337 -25.08 -33.37 21.23
N GLN A 338 -24.12 -33.73 20.38
CA GLN A 338 -22.75 -34.04 20.81
C GLN A 338 -21.82 -32.83 20.57
N GLU A 339 -20.96 -32.56 21.55
CA GLU A 339 -19.90 -31.54 21.40
C GLU A 339 -18.96 -31.94 20.26
N PRO A 340 -18.68 -31.02 19.31
CA PRO A 340 -17.75 -31.30 18.22
C PRO A 340 -16.36 -31.66 18.73
N ARG A 341 -15.73 -32.64 18.08
CA ARG A 341 -14.34 -33.05 18.32
C ARG A 341 -13.49 -32.70 17.10
N LEU A 342 -12.21 -32.41 17.31
CA LEU A 342 -11.31 -32.05 16.22
C LEU A 342 -10.80 -33.32 15.54
N TRP A 343 -11.21 -33.54 14.30
CA TRP A 343 -10.63 -34.55 13.42
C TRP A 343 -9.38 -33.98 12.76
N LEU A 344 -8.28 -34.74 12.70
CA LEU A 344 -7.06 -34.39 11.97
C LEU A 344 -6.68 -35.53 11.04
N GLU A 345 -6.38 -35.20 9.79
CA GLU A 345 -6.04 -36.17 8.75
C GLU A 345 -5.00 -35.65 7.76
N THR A 346 -4.39 -36.58 7.03
CA THR A 346 -3.59 -36.31 5.84
C THR A 346 -4.19 -37.05 4.64
N PRO A 347 -4.31 -36.42 3.47
CA PRO A 347 -4.76 -37.10 2.26
C PRO A 347 -3.67 -38.05 1.71
N GLU A 348 -4.08 -39.24 1.25
CA GLU A 348 -3.26 -40.18 0.48
C GLU A 348 -3.80 -40.27 -0.95
N LEU A 349 -3.41 -39.30 -1.79
CA LEU A 349 -3.97 -39.14 -3.13
C LEU A 349 -3.85 -40.42 -3.99
N GLU A 350 -2.72 -41.13 -3.88
CA GLU A 350 -2.48 -42.39 -4.62
C GLU A 350 -3.47 -43.50 -4.26
N HIS A 351 -3.94 -43.52 -3.01
CA HIS A 351 -4.85 -44.53 -2.48
C HIS A 351 -6.31 -44.06 -2.44
N ARG A 352 -6.58 -42.82 -2.86
CA ARG A 352 -7.90 -42.18 -2.86
C ARG A 352 -8.61 -42.23 -1.49
N ARG A 353 -7.85 -42.02 -0.42
CA ARG A 353 -8.32 -42.05 0.97
C ARG A 353 -7.54 -41.05 1.81
N SER A 354 -8.11 -40.65 2.93
CA SER A 354 -7.42 -39.92 4.00
C SER A 354 -7.08 -40.87 5.15
N ARG A 355 -6.04 -40.53 5.91
CA ARG A 355 -5.73 -41.18 7.19
C ARG A 355 -5.76 -40.16 8.31
N GLY A 356 -6.49 -40.44 9.37
CA GLY A 356 -6.67 -39.49 10.46
C GLY A 356 -7.26 -40.09 11.72
N ARG A 357 -7.40 -39.26 12.74
CA ARG A 357 -8.14 -39.56 13.97
C ARG A 357 -8.63 -38.29 14.63
N HIS A 358 -9.48 -38.44 15.65
CA HIS A 358 -9.78 -37.34 16.56
C HIS A 358 -8.55 -37.01 17.43
N VAL A 359 -8.25 -35.72 17.58
CA VAL A 359 -7.07 -35.21 18.28
C VAL A 359 -7.43 -34.12 19.29
N THR A 360 -6.54 -33.88 20.23
CA THR A 360 -6.57 -32.65 21.05
C THR A 360 -5.97 -31.46 20.30
N LEU A 361 -6.20 -30.24 20.79
CA LEU A 361 -5.53 -29.04 20.25
C LEU A 361 -4.00 -29.16 20.38
N ASP A 362 -3.49 -29.64 21.51
CA ASP A 362 -2.04 -29.83 21.70
C ASP A 362 -1.43 -30.83 20.71
N GLU A 363 -2.16 -31.89 20.36
CA GLU A 363 -1.76 -32.83 19.32
C GLU A 363 -1.72 -32.15 17.95
N ALA A 364 -2.76 -31.38 17.61
CA ALA A 364 -2.81 -30.63 16.36
C ALA A 364 -1.68 -29.58 16.27
N GLU A 365 -1.40 -28.83 17.34
CA GLU A 365 -0.30 -27.86 17.42
C GLU A 365 1.05 -28.53 17.13
N ARG A 366 1.30 -29.72 17.70
CA ARG A 366 2.52 -30.49 17.42
C ARG A 366 2.63 -30.88 15.95
N MET A 367 1.54 -31.35 15.34
CA MET A 367 1.55 -31.74 13.92
C MET A 367 1.80 -30.56 12.99
N ILE A 368 1.15 -29.41 13.24
CA ILE A 368 1.40 -28.17 12.49
C ILE A 368 2.87 -27.74 12.63
N THR A 369 3.41 -27.78 13.86
CA THR A 369 4.79 -27.40 14.14
C THR A 369 5.79 -28.27 13.40
N VAL A 370 5.58 -29.59 13.40
CA VAL A 370 6.43 -30.53 12.66
C VAL A 370 6.33 -30.28 11.16
N LEU A 371 5.13 -30.05 10.62
CA LEU A 371 4.97 -29.72 9.20
C LEU A 371 5.72 -28.43 8.82
N ALA A 372 5.63 -27.38 9.64
CA ALA A 372 6.27 -26.10 9.34
C ALA A 372 7.81 -26.16 9.42
N ARG A 373 8.35 -26.87 10.42
CA ARG A 373 9.79 -26.88 10.72
C ARG A 373 10.56 -27.98 10.01
N GLU A 374 9.95 -29.15 9.89
CA GLU A 374 10.59 -30.34 9.32
C GLU A 374 10.11 -30.64 7.90
N ASP A 375 9.09 -29.92 7.40
CA ASP A 375 8.47 -30.17 6.10
C ASP A 375 8.04 -31.64 5.92
N ARG A 376 7.52 -32.23 7.01
CA ARG A 376 7.13 -33.64 7.08
C ARG A 376 5.73 -33.79 7.68
N VAL A 377 4.93 -34.66 7.09
CA VAL A 377 3.64 -35.07 7.63
C VAL A 377 3.86 -36.13 8.72
N ALA A 378 3.61 -35.76 9.98
CA ALA A 378 3.88 -36.58 11.16
C ALA A 378 2.64 -37.30 11.73
N VAL A 379 1.57 -37.45 10.95
CA VAL A 379 0.31 -38.06 11.41
C VAL A 379 0.51 -39.49 11.91
N ASP A 380 1.47 -40.24 11.36
CA ASP A 380 1.82 -41.59 11.83
C ASP A 380 2.34 -41.63 13.28
N ASP A 381 2.93 -40.53 13.76
CA ASP A 381 3.45 -40.42 15.12
C ASP A 381 2.31 -40.34 16.16
N LEU A 382 1.06 -40.11 15.72
CA LEU A 382 -0.12 -40.02 16.58
C LEU A 382 -0.71 -41.37 17.00
N GLY A 383 -0.43 -42.45 16.26
CA GLY A 383 -1.04 -43.78 16.47
C GLY A 383 -2.54 -43.85 16.18
N ASP A 384 -3.09 -45.06 16.21
CA ASP A 384 -4.54 -45.35 16.11
C ASP A 384 -5.28 -44.64 14.97
N LEU A 385 -4.67 -44.63 13.79
CA LEU A 385 -5.23 -43.96 12.61
C LEU A 385 -6.34 -44.80 11.96
N GLU A 386 -7.40 -44.10 11.54
CA GLU A 386 -8.47 -44.65 10.72
C GLU A 386 -8.30 -44.24 9.25
N HIS A 387 -8.86 -45.02 8.34
CA HIS A 387 -8.89 -44.71 6.92
C HIS A 387 -10.29 -44.24 6.51
N VAL A 388 -10.37 -43.05 5.90
CA VAL A 388 -11.63 -42.46 5.43
C VAL A 388 -11.58 -42.35 3.90
N PRO A 389 -12.56 -42.88 3.15
CA PRO A 389 -12.61 -42.69 1.71
C PRO A 389 -12.88 -41.22 1.36
N PHE A 390 -12.36 -40.78 0.21
CA PHE A 390 -12.65 -39.45 -0.34
C PHE A 390 -14.12 -39.24 -0.73
#